data_AF-A0A059LS20-F1
#
_entry.id   AF-A0A059LS20-F1
#
_cell.length_a   1.000
_cell.length_b   1.000
_cell.length_c   1.000
_cell.angle_alpha   90.00
_cell.angle_beta   90.00
_cell.angle_gamma   90.00
#
_symmetry.space_group_name_H-M   'P 1'
#
loop_
_entity.id
_entity.type
_entity.pdbx_description
1 polymer ?
#
loop_
_entity_poly.entity_id
_entity_poly.type
_entity_poly.pdbx_seq_one_letter_code
_entity_poly.pdbx_strand_id
1 'polypeptide(L)'
;MPLTVMTASLLDTLGQEVTGIVGPVSLCMALTVALVRVLNPTGASDAHAVYIASAFYAESVDDSAGTKLIGSFVNALIFVLLVGVMTTALFFVFKHGYTRCIYAYMGFAAFSIFFFLTGTILLALLQRARVHLDVLSFSYALLNFSVVGAATLFVFPAPLLMKQGYLVVTSVATAFVFTWVPEWTTWLLLLAMAAYDVAAVMSPSGPLRMLVELSEERNEPIPALVYQARAVVRGSTREGV
;
A
#
# COMPACT_ATOMS: atom_id res chain seq x y z
N MET A 1 -3.44 1.16 52.12
CA MET A 1 -2.49 0.85 51.02
C MET A 1 -2.83 1.76 49.85
N PRO A 2 -2.02 2.78 49.54
CA PRO A 2 -2.27 3.59 48.37
C PRO A 2 -1.87 2.80 47.12
N LEU A 3 -2.78 2.72 46.15
CA LEU A 3 -2.52 2.20 44.81
C LEU A 3 -1.53 3.13 44.12
N THR A 4 -0.29 2.68 43.97
CA THR A 4 0.71 3.29 43.10
C THR A 4 0.19 3.24 41.67
N VAL A 5 -0.32 4.36 41.18
CA VAL A 5 -0.51 4.59 39.75
C VAL A 5 0.88 4.67 39.15
N MET A 6 1.41 3.55 38.65
CA MET A 6 2.62 3.55 37.82
C MET A 6 2.30 4.33 36.55
N THR A 7 2.74 5.58 36.50
CA THR A 7 2.88 6.32 35.24
C THR A 7 3.82 5.51 34.35
N ALA A 8 3.29 4.94 33.26
CA ALA A 8 4.10 4.21 32.29
C ALA A 8 5.30 5.06 31.87
N SER A 9 6.49 4.48 31.84
CA SER A 9 7.70 5.21 31.43
C SER A 9 7.54 5.69 30.00
N LEU A 10 8.08 6.87 29.67
CA LEU A 10 8.11 7.36 28.29
C LEU A 10 8.79 6.34 27.36
N LEU A 11 9.78 5.60 27.87
CA LEU A 11 10.44 4.52 27.15
C LEU A 11 9.51 3.36 26.83
N ASP A 12 8.60 3.00 27.74
CA ASP A 12 7.62 1.93 27.51
C ASP A 12 6.57 2.36 26.48
N THR A 13 6.15 3.63 26.54
CA THR A 13 5.19 4.20 25.59
C THR A 13 5.80 4.28 24.19
N LEU A 14 7.02 4.84 24.07
CA LEU A 14 7.76 4.92 22.81
C LEU A 14 8.10 3.52 22.29
N GLY A 15 8.52 2.60 23.16
CA GLY A 15 8.83 1.23 22.80
C GLY A 15 7.60 0.49 22.25
N GLN A 16 6.43 0.68 22.86
CA GLN A 16 5.18 0.10 22.37
C GLN A 16 4.76 0.69 21.02
N GLU A 17 4.96 1.98 20.80
CA GLU A 17 4.64 2.63 19.51
C GLU A 17 5.57 2.18 18.40
N VAL A 18 6.88 2.16 18.66
CA VAL A 18 7.88 1.70 17.71
C VAL A 18 7.63 0.23 17.35
N THR A 19 7.37 -0.63 18.34
CA THR A 19 7.09 -2.06 18.07
C THR A 19 5.79 -2.26 17.27
N GLY A 20 4.75 -1.45 17.52
CA GLY A 20 3.50 -1.46 16.75
C GLY A 20 3.65 -1.08 15.27
N ILE A 21 4.69 -0.31 14.92
CA ILE A 21 5.03 0.09 13.54
C ILE A 21 6.04 -0.89 12.92
N VAL A 22 7.08 -1.28 13.65
CA VAL A 22 8.15 -2.16 13.14
C VAL A 22 7.66 -3.59 12.91
N GLY A 23 6.74 -4.08 13.74
CA GLY A 23 6.15 -5.42 13.61
C GLY A 23 5.53 -5.71 12.23
N PRO A 24 4.49 -4.98 11.78
CA PRO A 24 3.86 -5.21 10.48
C PRO A 24 4.81 -4.96 9.29
N VAL A 25 5.71 -3.97 9.40
CA VAL A 25 6.67 -3.64 8.33
C VAL A 25 7.70 -4.76 8.16
N SER A 26 8.25 -5.27 9.26
CA SER A 26 9.18 -6.40 9.22
C SER A 26 8.51 -7.68 8.71
N LEU A 27 7.26 -7.94 9.09
CA LEU A 27 6.47 -9.03 8.54
C LEU A 27 6.27 -8.89 7.02
N CYS A 28 5.93 -7.69 6.55
CA CYS A 28 5.80 -7.40 5.13
C CYS A 28 7.11 -7.68 4.39
N MET A 29 8.25 -7.19 4.89
CA MET A 29 9.57 -7.42 4.29
C MET A 29 9.95 -8.90 4.27
N ALA A 30 9.67 -9.65 5.34
CA ALA A 30 9.95 -11.07 5.38
C ALA A 30 9.11 -11.85 4.36
N LEU A 31 7.82 -11.53 4.26
CA LEU A 31 6.91 -12.17 3.30
C LEU A 31 7.25 -11.83 1.85
N THR A 32 7.61 -10.58 1.53
CA THR A 32 8.04 -10.21 0.17
C THR A 32 9.30 -10.94 -0.23
N VAL A 33 10.32 -11.00 0.64
CA VAL A 33 11.55 -11.74 0.34
C VAL A 33 11.29 -13.22 0.13
N ALA A 34 10.48 -13.85 1.00
CA ALA A 34 10.09 -15.24 0.83
C ALA A 34 9.36 -15.47 -0.51
N LEU A 35 8.43 -14.58 -0.86
CA LEU A 35 7.67 -14.65 -2.10
C LEU A 35 8.57 -14.54 -3.34
N VAL A 36 9.49 -13.57 -3.36
CA VAL A 36 10.44 -13.38 -4.46
C VAL A 36 11.35 -14.59 -4.61
N ARG A 37 11.86 -15.15 -3.51
CA ARG A 37 12.69 -16.36 -3.55
C ARG A 37 11.97 -17.57 -4.12
N VAL A 38 10.66 -17.67 -3.93
CA VAL A 38 9.84 -18.80 -4.42
C VAL A 38 9.43 -18.60 -5.87
N LEU A 39 8.98 -17.39 -6.25
CA LEU A 39 8.36 -17.12 -7.55
C LEU A 39 9.30 -16.50 -8.59
N ASN A 40 10.32 -15.74 -8.19
CA ASN A 40 11.28 -15.12 -9.10
C ASN A 40 12.75 -15.35 -8.65
N PRO A 41 13.23 -16.62 -8.61
CA PRO A 41 14.57 -16.93 -8.13
C PRO A 41 15.69 -16.46 -9.07
N THR A 42 15.38 -16.27 -10.36
CA THR A 42 16.34 -15.84 -11.38
C THR A 42 16.39 -14.33 -11.57
N GLY A 43 15.50 -13.56 -10.92
CA GLY A 43 15.45 -12.11 -11.05
C GLY A 43 15.06 -11.64 -12.46
N ALA A 44 14.29 -12.45 -13.20
CA ALA A 44 13.83 -12.05 -14.52
C ALA A 44 12.78 -10.93 -14.35
N SER A 45 13.01 -9.80 -14.99
CA SER A 45 12.02 -8.72 -15.10
C SER A 45 11.09 -9.02 -16.27
N ASP A 46 9.81 -8.71 -16.11
CA ASP A 46 8.83 -8.78 -17.18
C ASP A 46 8.39 -7.35 -17.50
N ALA A 47 9.09 -6.74 -18.46
CA ALA A 47 8.88 -5.35 -18.84
C ALA A 47 7.43 -5.07 -19.30
N HIS A 48 6.66 -6.10 -19.66
CA HIS A 48 5.26 -5.96 -20.05
C HIS A 48 4.26 -6.04 -18.88
N ALA A 49 4.69 -6.48 -17.70
CA ALA A 49 3.78 -6.66 -16.57
C ALA A 49 3.43 -5.34 -15.85
N VAL A 50 4.29 -4.33 -15.94
CA VAL A 50 4.03 -2.97 -15.43
C VAL A 50 4.11 -1.96 -16.57
N TYR A 51 3.11 -1.98 -17.46
CA TYR A 51 3.04 -1.12 -18.65
C TYR A 51 3.35 0.35 -18.41
N ILE A 52 3.03 0.88 -17.23
CA ILE A 52 3.25 2.30 -16.89
C ILE A 52 4.72 2.57 -16.56
N ALA A 53 5.42 1.63 -15.94
CA ALA A 53 6.83 1.78 -15.54
C ALA A 53 7.81 1.52 -16.70
N SER A 54 7.34 0.95 -17.81
CA SER A 54 8.10 0.69 -19.03
C SER A 54 7.53 1.43 -20.26
N ALA A 55 6.71 2.46 -20.03
CA ALA A 55 5.90 3.09 -21.07
C ALA A 55 6.71 3.75 -22.20
N PHE A 56 7.92 4.24 -21.91
CA PHE A 56 8.76 4.93 -22.90
C PHE A 56 9.96 4.09 -23.35
N TYR A 57 10.55 3.33 -22.44
CA TYR A 57 11.74 2.52 -22.72
C TYR A 57 11.62 1.12 -22.12
N ALA A 58 11.79 0.09 -22.96
CA ALA A 58 11.92 -1.29 -22.54
C ALA A 58 13.41 -1.63 -22.41
N GLU A 59 13.87 -1.83 -21.17
CA GLU A 59 15.28 -2.11 -20.89
C GLU A 59 15.70 -3.47 -21.50
N SER A 60 16.72 -3.45 -22.34
CA SER A 60 17.31 -4.66 -22.92
C SER A 60 18.72 -4.90 -22.38
N VAL A 61 19.15 -6.16 -22.31
CA VAL A 61 20.45 -6.51 -21.71
C VAL A 61 21.62 -5.93 -22.52
N ASP A 62 21.49 -5.81 -23.84
CA ASP A 62 22.54 -5.37 -24.76
C ASP A 62 22.74 -3.85 -24.83
N ASP A 63 21.88 -3.06 -24.18
CA ASP A 63 21.96 -1.60 -24.23
C ASP A 63 23.11 -1.02 -23.39
N SER A 64 23.70 0.06 -23.88
CA SER A 64 24.74 0.80 -23.16
C SER A 64 24.21 1.36 -21.84
N ALA A 65 25.09 1.45 -20.82
CA ALA A 65 24.71 1.98 -19.51
C ALA A 65 24.13 3.40 -19.58
N GLY A 66 24.61 4.24 -20.50
CA GLY A 66 24.07 5.59 -20.73
C GLY A 66 22.65 5.57 -21.28
N THR A 67 22.36 4.68 -22.24
CA THR A 67 21.01 4.51 -22.79
C THR A 67 20.03 3.99 -21.73
N LYS A 68 20.46 3.00 -20.94
CA LYS A 68 19.66 2.47 -19.82
C LYS A 68 19.33 3.55 -18.81
N LEU A 69 20.31 4.36 -18.41
CA LEU A 69 20.14 5.47 -17.48
C LEU A 69 19.13 6.51 -17.97
N ILE A 70 19.28 6.98 -19.20
CA ILE A 70 18.39 8.03 -19.74
C ILE A 70 16.98 7.47 -19.95
N GLY A 71 16.85 6.27 -20.50
CA GLY A 71 15.56 5.62 -20.74
C GLY A 71 14.79 5.35 -19.43
N SER A 72 15.47 4.77 -18.44
CA SER A 72 14.88 4.50 -17.12
C SER A 72 14.54 5.78 -16.34
N PHE A 73 15.32 6.85 -16.49
CA PHE A 73 15.01 8.15 -15.88
C PHE A 73 13.71 8.73 -16.43
N VAL A 74 13.52 8.70 -17.75
CA VAL A 74 12.29 9.17 -18.39
C VAL A 74 11.10 8.31 -17.97
N ASN A 75 11.24 6.99 -17.91
CA ASN A 75 10.21 6.09 -17.39
C ASN A 75 9.81 6.44 -15.95
N ALA A 76 10.79 6.63 -15.06
CA ALA A 76 10.54 7.00 -13.66
C ALA A 76 9.82 8.36 -13.54
N LEU A 77 10.21 9.33 -14.36
CA LEU A 77 9.56 10.65 -14.41
C LEU A 77 8.09 10.55 -14.86
N ILE A 78 7.81 9.78 -15.92
CA ILE A 78 6.44 9.55 -16.41
C ILE A 78 5.59 8.87 -15.34
N PHE A 79 6.14 7.86 -14.67
CA PHE A 79 5.47 7.16 -13.59
C PHE A 79 5.09 8.11 -12.45
N VAL A 80 6.06 8.90 -11.94
CA VAL A 80 5.82 9.87 -10.85
C VAL A 80 4.83 10.94 -11.27
N LEU A 81 4.93 11.47 -12.49
CA LEU A 81 3.98 12.45 -13.02
C LEU A 81 2.55 11.89 -13.05
N LEU A 82 2.36 10.66 -13.51
CA LEU A 82 1.06 10.01 -13.55
C LEU A 82 0.50 9.82 -12.13
N VAL A 83 1.31 9.36 -11.17
CA VAL A 83 0.90 9.27 -9.76
C VAL A 83 0.53 10.65 -9.21
N GLY A 84 1.30 11.69 -9.55
CA GLY A 84 1.00 13.08 -9.18
C GLY A 84 -0.32 13.60 -9.75
N VAL A 85 -0.62 13.30 -11.02
CA VAL A 85 -1.90 13.65 -11.66
C VAL A 85 -3.06 12.92 -10.97
N MET A 86 -2.91 11.62 -10.70
CA MET A 86 -3.95 10.82 -10.05
C MET A 86 -4.23 11.28 -8.61
N THR A 87 -3.18 11.57 -7.84
CA THR A 87 -3.31 12.11 -6.47
C THR A 87 -3.97 13.50 -6.47
N THR A 88 -3.62 14.37 -7.41
CA THR A 88 -4.26 15.69 -7.57
C THR A 88 -5.72 15.57 -8.02
N ALA A 89 -6.05 14.59 -8.88
CA ALA A 89 -7.42 14.32 -9.30
C ALA A 89 -8.29 13.87 -8.11
N LEU A 90 -7.81 12.91 -7.31
CA LEU A 90 -8.50 12.47 -6.09
C LEU A 90 -8.68 13.62 -5.09
N PHE A 91 -7.67 14.46 -4.94
CA PHE A 91 -7.75 15.67 -4.13
C PHE A 91 -8.86 16.62 -4.62
N PHE A 92 -8.96 16.85 -5.92
CA PHE A 92 -9.99 17.72 -6.49
C PHE A 92 -11.40 17.13 -6.27
N VAL A 93 -11.57 15.82 -6.44
CA VAL A 93 -12.84 15.11 -6.16
C VAL A 93 -13.22 15.25 -4.68
N PHE A 94 -12.25 15.17 -3.77
CA PHE A 94 -12.47 15.38 -2.34
C PHE A 94 -12.89 16.81 -2.04
N LYS A 95 -12.21 17.80 -2.64
CA LYS A 95 -12.54 19.22 -2.49
C LYS A 95 -13.98 19.56 -2.94
N HIS A 96 -14.51 18.85 -3.94
CA HIS A 96 -15.88 19.03 -4.40
C HIS A 96 -16.93 18.29 -3.54
N GLY A 97 -16.50 17.60 -2.48
CA GLY A 97 -17.40 16.92 -1.54
C GLY A 97 -18.00 15.61 -2.06
N TYR A 98 -17.45 15.02 -3.13
CA TYR A 98 -17.93 13.75 -3.68
C TYR A 98 -17.42 12.54 -2.88
N THR A 99 -17.63 12.52 -1.56
CA THR A 99 -17.11 11.50 -0.64
C THR A 99 -17.52 10.08 -1.06
N ARG A 100 -18.77 9.87 -1.51
CA ARG A 100 -19.24 8.55 -1.98
C ARG A 100 -18.44 8.02 -3.18
N CYS A 101 -18.04 8.91 -4.09
CA CYS A 101 -17.23 8.53 -5.26
C CYS A 101 -15.84 8.06 -4.80
N ILE A 102 -15.26 8.71 -3.81
CA ILE A 102 -13.95 8.35 -3.24
C ILE A 102 -14.03 6.98 -2.57
N TYR A 103 -15.03 6.74 -1.72
CA TYR A 103 -15.22 5.42 -1.10
C TYR A 103 -15.46 4.31 -2.14
N ALA A 104 -16.24 4.59 -3.18
CA ALA A 104 -16.45 3.63 -4.28
C ALA A 104 -15.15 3.34 -5.04
N TYR A 105 -14.38 4.37 -5.39
CA TYR A 105 -13.07 4.24 -6.04
C TYR A 105 -12.09 3.44 -5.17
N MET A 106 -11.94 3.80 -3.90
CA MET A 106 -11.02 3.14 -2.98
C MET A 106 -11.40 1.67 -2.73
N GLY A 107 -12.70 1.39 -2.57
CA GLY A 107 -13.22 0.03 -2.45
C GLY A 107 -12.99 -0.80 -3.72
N PHE A 108 -13.24 -0.23 -4.90
CA PHE A 108 -12.99 -0.90 -6.17
C PHE A 108 -11.50 -1.13 -6.44
N ALA A 109 -10.65 -0.15 -6.12
CA ALA A 109 -9.20 -0.27 -6.24
C ALA A 109 -8.66 -1.38 -5.33
N ALA A 110 -9.09 -1.42 -4.06
CA ALA A 110 -8.71 -2.48 -3.12
C ALA A 110 -9.22 -3.86 -3.58
N PHE A 111 -10.48 -3.95 -4.03
CA PHE A 111 -11.02 -5.18 -4.60
C PHE A 111 -10.17 -5.65 -5.80
N SER A 112 -9.80 -4.73 -6.70
CA SER A 112 -8.99 -5.05 -7.88
C SER A 112 -7.60 -5.57 -7.50
N ILE A 113 -6.96 -4.97 -6.50
CA ILE A 113 -5.66 -5.44 -5.98
C ILE A 113 -5.81 -6.85 -5.39
N PHE A 114 -6.80 -7.11 -4.55
CA PHE A 114 -6.99 -8.45 -3.98
C PHE A 114 -7.39 -9.48 -5.03
N PHE A 115 -8.25 -9.12 -5.98
CA PHE A 115 -8.76 -10.08 -6.95
C PHE A 115 -7.74 -10.37 -8.04
N PHE A 116 -7.25 -9.34 -8.72
CA PHE A 116 -6.33 -9.54 -9.85
C PHE A 116 -4.91 -9.79 -9.37
N LEU A 117 -4.37 -8.92 -8.52
CA LEU A 117 -2.95 -9.01 -8.18
C LEU A 117 -2.65 -10.11 -7.16
N THR A 118 -3.39 -10.17 -6.04
CA THR A 118 -3.21 -11.29 -5.11
C THR A 118 -3.65 -12.62 -5.75
N GLY A 119 -4.65 -12.60 -6.62
CA GLY A 119 -5.08 -13.78 -7.39
C GLY A 119 -3.99 -14.36 -8.29
N THR A 120 -3.29 -13.53 -9.07
CA THR A 120 -2.19 -14.00 -9.93
C THR A 120 -1.03 -14.56 -9.11
N ILE A 121 -0.66 -13.89 -8.01
CA ILE A 121 0.38 -14.36 -7.08
C ILE A 121 -0.01 -15.70 -6.45
N LEU A 122 -1.25 -15.83 -5.98
CA LEU A 122 -1.73 -17.05 -5.34
C LEU A 122 -1.78 -18.22 -6.33
N LEU A 123 -2.20 -17.96 -7.58
CA LEU A 123 -2.20 -18.98 -8.63
C LEU A 123 -0.78 -19.43 -8.95
N ALA A 124 0.18 -18.51 -9.07
CA ALA A 124 1.60 -18.84 -9.27
C ALA A 124 2.17 -19.66 -8.10
N LEU A 125 1.79 -19.34 -6.85
CA LEU A 125 2.16 -20.10 -5.67
C LEU A 125 1.57 -21.52 -5.68
N LEU A 126 0.29 -21.67 -6.04
CA LEU A 126 -0.36 -22.98 -6.13
C LEU A 126 0.30 -23.87 -7.19
N GLN A 127 0.63 -23.29 -8.36
CA GLN A 127 1.38 -23.99 -9.40
C GLN A 127 2.77 -24.41 -8.92
N ARG A 128 3.48 -23.55 -8.20
CA ARG A 128 4.80 -23.86 -7.64
C ARG A 128 4.73 -24.92 -6.54
N ALA A 129 3.69 -24.89 -5.71
CA ALA A 129 3.41 -25.85 -4.67
C ALA A 129 2.84 -27.19 -5.18
N ARG A 130 2.56 -27.30 -6.49
CA ARG A 130 1.91 -28.46 -7.14
C ARG A 130 0.56 -28.82 -6.49
N VAL A 131 -0.15 -27.82 -5.99
CA VAL A 131 -1.50 -27.99 -5.45
C VAL A 131 -2.49 -27.79 -6.60
N HIS A 132 -3.21 -28.86 -6.93
CA HIS A 132 -4.23 -28.83 -7.97
C HIS A 132 -5.55 -28.38 -7.32
N LEU A 133 -5.97 -27.16 -7.62
CA LEU A 133 -7.23 -26.59 -7.15
C LEU A 133 -8.12 -26.33 -8.36
N ASP A 134 -9.39 -26.70 -8.27
CA ASP A 134 -10.35 -26.48 -9.35
C ASP A 134 -10.68 -24.98 -9.50
N VAL A 135 -11.01 -24.58 -10.72
CA VAL A 135 -11.25 -23.16 -11.05
C VAL A 135 -12.42 -22.59 -10.23
N LEU A 136 -13.44 -23.39 -9.92
CA LEU A 136 -14.60 -22.95 -9.16
C LEU A 136 -14.25 -22.69 -7.70
N SER A 137 -13.56 -23.62 -7.02
CA SER A 137 -13.13 -23.40 -5.63
C SER A 137 -12.13 -22.25 -5.53
N PHE A 138 -11.20 -22.13 -6.48
CA PHE A 138 -10.22 -21.05 -6.49
C PHE A 138 -10.89 -19.68 -6.65
N SER A 139 -11.74 -19.55 -7.66
CA SER A 139 -12.46 -18.29 -7.92
C SER A 139 -13.40 -17.93 -6.78
N TYR A 140 -14.09 -18.90 -6.18
CA TYR A 140 -14.95 -18.67 -5.02
C TYR A 140 -14.14 -18.18 -3.80
N ALA A 141 -13.02 -18.83 -3.47
CA ALA A 141 -12.16 -18.42 -2.37
C ALA A 141 -11.57 -17.02 -2.59
N LEU A 142 -11.10 -16.75 -3.82
CA LEU A 142 -10.52 -15.47 -4.20
C LEU A 142 -11.54 -14.33 -4.18
N LEU A 143 -12.78 -14.57 -4.66
CA LEU A 143 -13.86 -13.59 -4.59
C LEU A 143 -14.22 -13.28 -3.14
N ASN A 144 -14.37 -14.30 -2.29
CA ASN A 144 -14.65 -14.09 -0.87
C ASN A 144 -13.53 -13.28 -0.21
N PHE A 145 -12.27 -13.65 -0.43
CA PHE A 145 -11.11 -12.91 0.08
C PHE A 145 -11.11 -11.45 -0.38
N SER A 146 -11.39 -11.20 -1.66
CA SER A 146 -11.35 -9.85 -2.24
C SER A 146 -12.50 -8.97 -1.79
N VAL A 147 -13.73 -9.51 -1.74
CA VAL A 147 -14.91 -8.78 -1.25
C VAL A 147 -14.77 -8.49 0.23
N VAL A 148 -14.38 -9.49 1.04
CA VAL A 148 -14.17 -9.30 2.47
C VAL A 148 -13.04 -8.31 2.70
N GLY A 149 -11.91 -8.41 1.99
CA GLY A 149 -10.80 -7.46 2.11
C GLY A 149 -11.20 -6.02 1.82
N ALA A 150 -11.84 -5.77 0.68
CA ALA A 150 -12.31 -4.43 0.31
C ALA A 150 -13.34 -3.89 1.32
N ALA A 151 -14.28 -4.73 1.74
CA ALA A 151 -15.30 -4.34 2.70
C ALA A 151 -14.72 -4.07 4.11
N THR A 152 -13.74 -4.87 4.56
CA THR A 152 -13.04 -4.72 5.84
C THR A 152 -12.29 -3.39 5.92
N LEU A 153 -11.71 -2.94 4.80
CA LEU A 153 -10.94 -1.69 4.76
C LEU A 153 -11.84 -0.44 4.77
N PHE A 154 -12.97 -0.46 4.06
CA PHE A 154 -13.74 0.78 3.79
C PHE A 154 -15.20 0.77 4.22
N VAL A 155 -15.86 -0.38 4.27
CA VAL A 155 -17.33 -0.47 4.39
C VAL A 155 -17.75 -0.90 5.79
N PHE A 156 -17.07 -1.90 6.36
CA PHE A 156 -17.48 -2.54 7.60
C PHE A 156 -16.55 -2.23 8.78
N PRO A 157 -17.12 -2.09 9.99
CA PRO A 157 -16.34 -2.07 11.22
C PRO A 157 -15.78 -3.48 11.48
N ALA A 158 -14.54 -3.70 11.07
CA ALA A 158 -13.82 -4.95 11.27
C ALA A 158 -12.78 -4.85 12.41
N PRO A 159 -12.41 -5.97 13.05
CA PRO A 159 -11.38 -5.98 14.08
C PRO A 159 -10.03 -5.51 13.51
N LEU A 160 -9.24 -4.83 14.36
CA LEU A 160 -7.99 -4.19 13.94
C LEU A 160 -7.03 -5.17 13.25
N LEU A 161 -6.87 -6.37 13.80
CA LEU A 161 -5.98 -7.40 13.26
C LEU A 161 -6.36 -7.80 11.82
N MET A 162 -7.65 -7.85 11.47
CA MET A 162 -8.07 -8.14 10.10
C MET A 162 -7.67 -7.00 9.17
N LYS A 163 -7.91 -5.74 9.55
CA LYS A 163 -7.49 -4.58 8.75
C LYS A 163 -5.98 -4.58 8.52
N GLN A 164 -5.20 -4.80 9.58
CA GLN A 164 -3.75 -4.87 9.52
C GLN A 164 -3.28 -6.02 8.61
N GLY A 165 -3.89 -7.21 8.70
CA GLY A 165 -3.57 -8.33 7.82
C GLY A 165 -3.82 -8.02 6.34
N TYR A 166 -4.97 -7.44 6.01
CA TYR A 166 -5.27 -7.04 4.63
C TYR A 166 -4.32 -5.95 4.11
N LEU A 167 -3.94 -4.98 4.96
CA LEU A 167 -2.93 -3.97 4.62
C LEU A 167 -1.55 -4.58 4.34
N VAL A 168 -1.15 -5.61 5.10
CA VAL A 168 0.09 -6.35 4.85
C VAL A 168 0.00 -7.08 3.52
N VAL A 169 -1.12 -7.75 3.22
CA VAL A 169 -1.29 -8.45 1.93
C VAL A 169 -1.22 -7.47 0.75
N THR A 170 -1.90 -6.31 0.82
CA THR A 170 -1.80 -5.30 -0.25
C THR A 170 -0.38 -4.79 -0.43
N SER A 171 0.37 -4.64 0.67
CA SER A 171 1.76 -4.18 0.65
C SER A 171 2.68 -5.22 0.01
N VAL A 172 2.55 -6.49 0.39
CA VAL A 172 3.32 -7.60 -0.19
C VAL A 172 3.00 -7.76 -1.68
N ALA A 173 1.72 -7.72 -2.05
CA ALA A 173 1.29 -7.84 -3.43
C ALA A 173 1.86 -6.71 -4.30
N THR A 174 1.74 -5.46 -3.86
CA THR A 174 2.25 -4.29 -4.58
C THR A 174 3.78 -4.32 -4.69
N ALA A 175 4.49 -4.68 -3.62
CA ALA A 175 5.93 -4.83 -3.64
C ALA A 175 6.39 -5.92 -4.62
N PHE A 176 5.63 -7.02 -4.73
CA PHE A 176 5.92 -8.08 -5.69
C PHE A 176 5.80 -7.60 -7.15
N VAL A 177 4.82 -6.74 -7.47
CA VAL A 177 4.69 -6.14 -8.82
C VAL A 177 5.94 -5.35 -9.22
N PHE A 178 6.53 -4.61 -8.28
CA PHE A 178 7.75 -3.85 -8.56
C PHE A 178 8.95 -4.74 -8.93
N THR A 179 8.91 -6.05 -8.63
CA THR A 179 9.96 -6.99 -9.06
C THR A 179 9.94 -7.29 -10.56
N TRP A 180 8.85 -6.96 -11.25
CA TRP A 180 8.77 -7.07 -12.70
C TRP A 180 9.39 -5.86 -13.41
N VAL A 181 9.66 -4.77 -12.68
CA VAL A 181 10.31 -3.58 -13.24
C VAL A 181 11.82 -3.82 -13.37
N PRO A 182 12.46 -3.40 -14.49
CA PRO A 182 13.90 -3.51 -14.65
C PRO A 182 14.71 -2.80 -13.55
N GLU A 183 15.96 -3.22 -13.36
CA GLU A 183 16.78 -2.77 -12.22
C GLU A 183 17.02 -1.25 -12.21
N TRP A 184 17.47 -0.67 -13.33
CA TRP A 184 17.75 0.77 -13.41
C TRP A 184 16.49 1.60 -13.18
N THR A 185 15.38 1.18 -13.79
CA THR A 185 14.08 1.83 -13.62
C THR A 185 13.61 1.75 -12.18
N THR A 186 13.82 0.62 -11.48
CA THR A 186 13.45 0.46 -10.07
C THR A 186 14.23 1.42 -9.17
N TRP A 187 15.56 1.51 -9.32
CA TRP A 187 16.39 2.43 -8.54
C TRP A 187 16.00 3.89 -8.72
N LEU A 188 15.78 4.30 -9.97
CA LEU A 188 15.37 5.67 -10.28
C LEU A 188 13.95 5.96 -9.83
N LEU A 189 13.03 5.00 -9.92
CA LEU A 189 11.67 5.13 -9.41
C LEU A 189 11.67 5.31 -7.88
N LEU A 190 12.48 4.54 -7.14
CA LEU A 190 12.60 4.70 -5.68
C LEU A 190 13.12 6.10 -5.31
N LEU A 191 14.17 6.57 -5.99
CA LEU A 191 14.73 7.90 -5.77
C LEU A 191 13.71 9.01 -6.11
N ALA A 192 13.03 8.88 -7.25
CA ALA A 192 12.07 9.86 -7.73
C ALA A 192 10.81 9.91 -6.86
N MET A 193 10.30 8.77 -6.39
CA MET A 193 9.17 8.69 -5.46
C MET A 193 9.53 9.29 -4.09
N ALA A 194 10.73 9.03 -3.56
CA ALA A 194 11.20 9.64 -2.32
C ALA A 194 11.31 11.17 -2.46
N ALA A 195 11.85 11.66 -3.59
CA ALA A 195 11.92 13.08 -3.87
C ALA A 195 10.53 13.73 -4.02
N TYR A 196 9.60 13.04 -4.70
CA TYR A 196 8.21 13.50 -4.85
C TYR A 196 7.50 13.62 -3.52
N ASP A 197 7.60 12.62 -2.63
CA ASP A 197 6.94 12.63 -1.33
C ASP A 197 7.45 13.80 -0.46
N VAL A 198 8.77 14.01 -0.41
CA VAL A 198 9.39 15.15 0.27
C VAL A 198 8.91 16.49 -0.32
N ALA A 199 8.86 16.61 -1.64
CA ALA A 199 8.40 17.83 -2.32
C ALA A 199 6.91 18.12 -2.06
N ALA A 200 6.07 17.09 -2.07
CA ALA A 200 4.64 17.21 -1.83
C ALA A 200 4.32 17.63 -0.38
N VAL A 201 5.10 17.16 0.60
CA VAL A 201 4.95 17.51 2.02
C VAL A 201 5.45 18.91 2.34
N MET A 202 6.58 19.32 1.76
CA MET A 202 7.17 20.65 2.04
C MET A 202 6.48 21.80 1.30
N SER A 203 5.63 21.53 0.31
CA SER A 203 4.90 22.58 -0.40
C SER A 203 3.91 23.30 0.54
N PRO A 204 4.02 24.64 0.73
CA PRO A 204 3.19 25.39 1.67
C PRO A 204 1.69 25.41 1.31
N SER A 205 1.33 25.05 0.08
CA SER A 205 -0.05 24.86 -0.40
C SER A 205 -0.29 23.40 -0.83
N GLY A 206 0.37 22.45 -0.18
CA GLY A 206 0.27 21.04 -0.51
C GLY A 206 -1.17 20.51 -0.38
N PRO A 207 -1.62 19.65 -1.32
CA PRO A 207 -2.93 18.98 -1.27
C PRO A 207 -3.21 18.32 0.08
N LEU A 208 -2.17 17.80 0.75
CA LEU A 208 -2.26 17.10 2.03
C LEU A 208 -2.70 18.01 3.20
N ARG A 209 -2.21 19.26 3.28
CA ARG A 209 -2.64 20.19 4.35
C ARG A 209 -4.10 20.59 4.18
N MET A 210 -4.49 20.88 2.94
CA MET A 210 -5.89 21.23 2.63
C MET A 210 -6.83 20.04 2.84
N LEU A 211 -6.38 18.79 2.62
CA LEU A 211 -7.16 17.59 2.96
C LEU A 211 -7.41 17.46 4.46
N VAL A 212 -6.40 17.71 5.29
CA VAL A 212 -6.53 17.66 6.76
C VAL A 212 -7.52 18.72 7.23
N GLU A 213 -7.34 19.98 6.82
CA GLU A 213 -8.24 21.08 7.19
C GLU A 213 -9.70 20.82 6.77
N LEU A 214 -9.93 20.35 5.54
CA LEU A 214 -11.27 20.02 5.05
C LEU A 214 -11.88 18.80 5.76
N SER A 215 -11.08 17.82 6.17
CA SER A 215 -11.56 16.66 6.93
C SER A 215 -11.94 17.03 8.37
N GLU A 216 -11.19 17.94 9.00
CA GLU A 216 -11.50 18.48 10.32
C GLU A 216 -12.76 19.38 10.28
N GLU A 217 -12.92 20.19 9.23
CA GLU A 217 -14.11 21.04 9.04
C GLU A 217 -15.39 20.22 8.81
N ARG A 218 -15.29 19.09 8.10
CA ARG A 218 -16.44 18.22 7.77
C ARG A 218 -16.67 17.08 8.75
N ASN A 219 -15.77 16.86 9.72
CA ASN A 219 -15.83 15.78 10.70
C ASN A 219 -16.00 14.38 10.04
N GLU A 220 -15.49 14.22 8.82
CA GLU A 220 -15.52 12.97 8.07
C GLU A 220 -14.19 12.21 8.33
N PRO A 221 -14.23 10.91 8.65
CA PRO A 221 -13.00 10.14 8.83
C PRO A 221 -12.24 10.11 7.51
N ILE A 222 -10.94 10.41 7.54
CA ILE A 222 -10.10 10.39 6.34
C ILE A 222 -10.18 8.98 5.72
N PRO A 223 -10.73 8.82 4.51
CA PRO A 223 -10.84 7.52 3.85
C PRO A 223 -9.47 7.09 3.36
N ALA A 224 -8.65 6.55 4.26
CA ALA A 224 -7.26 6.27 3.99
C ALA A 224 -6.91 4.79 4.25
N LEU A 225 -6.02 4.24 3.41
CA LEU A 225 -5.24 3.03 3.71
C LEU A 225 -4.17 3.34 4.78
N VAL A 226 -4.54 4.05 5.84
CA VAL A 226 -3.60 4.36 6.92
C VAL A 226 -3.57 3.17 7.87
N TYR A 227 -2.37 2.64 8.07
CA TYR A 227 -2.15 1.65 9.11
C TYR A 227 -2.40 2.28 10.48
N GLN A 228 -3.39 1.77 11.20
CA GLN A 228 -3.63 2.13 12.59
C GLN A 228 -2.86 1.15 13.48
N ALA A 229 -1.81 1.64 14.14
CA ALA A 229 -0.97 0.83 15.03
C ALA A 229 -1.65 0.52 16.38
N ARG A 230 -2.73 1.24 16.73
CA ARG A 230 -3.37 1.16 18.05
C ARG A 230 -4.87 0.89 17.92
N ALA A 231 -5.39 -0.07 18.68
CA ALA A 231 -6.82 -0.08 18.99
C ALA A 231 -7.05 1.09 19.95
N VAL A 232 -7.88 2.07 19.57
CA VAL A 232 -8.23 3.18 20.45
C VAL A 232 -8.75 2.59 21.76
N VAL A 233 -7.90 2.56 22.79
CA VAL A 233 -8.34 2.32 24.16
C VAL A 233 -9.07 3.60 24.50
N ARG A 234 -10.38 3.60 24.25
CA ARG A 234 -11.27 4.65 24.72
C ARG A 234 -11.19 4.57 26.24
N GLY A 235 -10.31 5.38 26.82
CA GLY A 235 -10.26 5.57 28.25
C GLY A 235 -11.67 5.93 28.67
N SER A 236 -12.31 5.03 29.40
CA SER A 236 -13.54 5.35 30.10
C SER A 236 -13.17 6.39 31.13
N THR A 237 -13.23 7.66 30.75
CA THR A 237 -13.39 8.76 31.69
C THR A 237 -14.76 8.53 32.33
N ARG A 238 -14.80 7.71 33.37
CA ARG A 238 -15.84 7.84 34.40
C ARG A 238 -15.53 9.17 35.09
N GLU A 239 -16.02 10.25 34.50
CA GLU A 239 -16.23 11.48 35.24
C GLU A 239 -17.28 11.13 36.31
N GLY A 240 -16.83 11.12 37.56
CA GLY A 240 -17.73 11.16 38.69
C GLY A 240 -18.30 12.57 38.79
N VAL A 241 -19.63 12.65 38.68
CA VAL A 241 -20.49 13.42 39.59
C VAL A 241 -21.71 12.55 39.88
#